data_AF-A0AA35R0Q2-F1
#
_entry.id   AF-A0AA35R0Q2-F1
#
_cell.length_a   1.000
_cell.length_b   1.000
_cell.length_c   1.000
_cell.angle_alpha   90.00
_cell.angle_beta   90.00
_cell.angle_gamma   90.00
#
_symmetry.space_group_name_H-M   'P 1'
#
loop_
_entity.id
_entity.type
_entity.pdbx_description
1 polymer ?
#
loop_
_entity_poly.entity_id
_entity_poly.type
_entity_poly.pdbx_seq_one_letter_code
_entity_poly.pdbx_strand_id
1 'polypeptide(L)'
;MVTQTNTRDRRSDGDRRGRQRRRPRRDEAPEGPELFERAVKIRRVSKVVKGGRNLSFSAMMVVGDYNGRVGAALGKAASVPDAVRKGRQNAERAMEPVTTLGGTIPHEVFAKYGSAKVLLLPAKPGTGVIAGGGVRAVIEAAGIQDVLSKTYGGSNPVNTVRATLKALSLLKDPQRERARRLGLDRIHTPEVTAPEVEPVEAASTEAEPVEVTEASTETSTEVPADDANAETSEPVSEEVSGEVVATTEPVVDVPTAEDESENSS
;
A
#
# COMPACT_ATOMS: atom_id res chain seq x y z
N MET A 1 11.73 64.15 63.09
CA MET A 1 12.46 64.20 61.80
C MET A 1 12.07 62.99 60.99
N VAL A 2 11.71 63.17 59.72
CA VAL A 2 11.40 62.07 58.78
C VAL A 2 12.41 62.16 57.65
N THR A 3 13.11 61.06 57.36
CA THR A 3 13.98 60.96 56.18
C THR A 3 13.49 59.80 55.32
N GLN A 4 12.78 60.15 54.25
CA GLN A 4 12.47 59.24 53.16
C GLN A 4 13.72 59.09 52.29
N THR A 5 14.09 57.87 51.91
CA THR A 5 14.90 57.62 50.70
C THR A 5 14.17 56.64 49.81
N ASN A 6 13.94 57.10 48.58
CA ASN A 6 12.96 56.55 47.65
C ASN A 6 13.66 55.63 46.63
N THR A 7 13.59 54.31 46.82
CA THR A 7 14.13 53.34 45.86
C THR A 7 13.03 52.88 44.90
N ARG A 8 12.98 53.53 43.74
CA ARG A 8 11.94 53.29 42.72
C ARG A 8 12.18 52.02 41.90
N ASP A 9 11.05 51.38 41.57
CA ASP A 9 10.74 50.66 40.32
C ASP A 9 11.73 49.59 39.81
N ARG A 10 11.40 48.32 40.07
CA ARG A 10 11.56 47.24 39.08
C ARG A 10 10.33 46.34 39.03
N ARG A 11 9.37 46.77 38.18
CA ARG A 11 8.40 45.95 37.42
C ARG A 11 8.68 44.44 37.45
N SER A 12 7.81 43.69 38.12
CA SER A 12 7.57 42.27 37.81
C SER A 12 6.34 42.18 36.92
N ASP A 13 6.50 42.64 35.67
CA ASP A 13 5.50 42.50 34.63
C ASP A 13 5.25 41.02 34.31
N GLY A 14 3.97 40.63 34.29
CA GLY A 14 3.53 39.44 33.58
C GLY A 14 3.61 38.11 34.34
N ASP A 15 2.70 37.90 35.30
CA ASP A 15 2.18 36.55 35.59
C ASP A 15 1.27 36.06 34.44
N ARG A 16 1.82 36.05 33.21
CA ARG A 16 1.24 35.37 32.06
C ARG A 16 1.55 33.88 32.19
N ARG A 17 0.96 33.22 33.19
CA ARG A 17 0.79 31.75 33.21
C ARG A 17 -0.22 31.32 32.15
N GLY A 18 0.17 31.61 30.91
CA GLY A 18 -0.59 31.32 29.71
C GLY A 18 -0.67 29.82 29.50
N ARG A 19 -1.82 29.25 29.88
CA ARG A 19 -2.63 28.47 28.94
C ARG A 19 -1.87 27.38 28.19
N GLN A 20 -1.21 26.47 28.91
CA GLN A 20 -1.01 25.11 28.39
C GLN A 20 -2.14 24.23 28.93
N ARG A 21 -3.31 24.42 28.31
CA ARG A 21 -4.38 23.40 28.34
C ARG A 21 -3.71 22.10 27.92
N ARG A 22 -3.57 21.14 28.85
CA ARG A 22 -3.31 19.74 28.51
C ARG A 22 -4.46 19.36 27.59
N ARG A 23 -4.22 19.37 26.27
CA ARG A 23 -5.17 18.80 25.32
C ARG A 23 -5.33 17.35 25.79
N PRO A 24 -6.56 16.85 26.01
CA PRO A 24 -6.72 15.43 26.29
C PRO A 24 -5.98 14.67 25.19
N ARG A 25 -5.26 13.62 25.57
CA ARG A 25 -4.86 12.63 24.56
C ARG A 25 -6.17 12.20 23.93
N ARG A 26 -6.31 12.45 22.63
CA ARG A 26 -7.47 11.97 21.88
C ARG A 26 -7.19 10.48 21.74
N ASP A 27 -7.70 9.73 22.70
CA ASP A 27 -7.46 8.30 22.82
C ASP A 27 -7.97 7.58 21.57
N GLU A 28 -7.40 6.41 21.32
CA GLU A 28 -7.32 5.82 20.00
C GLU A 28 -8.66 5.21 19.55
N ALA A 29 -9.42 6.01 18.80
CA ALA A 29 -10.28 5.52 17.73
C ALA A 29 -9.81 6.19 16.43
N PRO A 30 -9.41 5.39 15.44
CA PRO A 30 -10.41 5.08 14.44
C PRO A 30 -10.44 3.59 14.07
N GLU A 31 -11.58 2.95 14.32
CA GLU A 31 -12.22 2.13 13.29
C GLU A 31 -12.54 3.07 12.13
N GLY A 32 -11.55 3.28 11.27
CA GLY A 32 -11.74 3.99 10.01
C GLY A 32 -12.40 3.06 8.99
N PRO A 33 -12.78 3.60 7.80
CA PRO A 33 -13.01 2.72 6.66
C PRO A 33 -11.79 1.80 6.47
N GLU A 34 -12.03 0.56 6.02
CA GLU A 34 -10.97 -0.40 5.76
C GLU A 34 -10.14 0.06 4.55
N LEU A 35 -9.08 0.81 4.83
CA LEU A 35 -8.19 1.38 3.83
C LEU A 35 -7.03 0.42 3.59
N PHE A 36 -6.75 0.16 2.31
CA PHE A 36 -5.56 -0.55 1.91
C PHE A 36 -4.31 0.32 2.10
N GLU A 37 -3.38 -0.16 2.91
CA GLU A 37 -2.11 0.52 3.18
C GLU A 37 -0.92 -0.23 2.56
N ARG A 38 -0.08 0.47 1.80
CA ARG A 38 1.17 -0.11 1.28
C ARG A 38 2.38 0.80 1.45
N ALA A 39 3.39 0.31 2.16
CA ALA A 39 4.70 0.96 2.27
C ALA A 39 5.53 0.72 1.01
N VAL A 40 5.76 1.75 0.19
CA VAL A 40 6.51 1.64 -1.08
C VAL A 40 8.01 1.58 -0.86
N LYS A 41 8.53 2.46 0.01
CA LYS A 41 9.96 2.46 0.36
C LYS A 41 10.17 3.13 1.71
N ILE A 42 10.83 2.42 2.62
CA ILE A 42 11.39 2.94 3.86
C ILE A 42 12.86 3.28 3.61
N ARG A 43 13.32 4.44 4.08
CA ARG A 43 14.70 4.92 4.01
C ARG A 43 15.16 5.37 5.39
N ARG A 44 16.38 4.98 5.78
CA ARG A 44 17.09 5.60 6.90
C ARG A 44 17.80 6.86 6.38
N VAL A 45 17.56 8.00 7.03
CA VAL A 45 18.20 9.29 6.72
C VAL A 45 18.96 9.79 7.96
N SER A 46 20.09 10.45 7.74
CA SER A 46 21.04 10.78 8.82
C SER A 46 21.36 12.27 8.82
N LYS A 47 21.29 12.91 10.00
CA LYS A 47 21.82 14.26 10.24
C LYS A 47 23.13 14.16 11.02
N VAL A 48 24.22 14.68 10.47
CA VAL A 48 25.51 14.77 11.18
C VAL A 48 25.41 15.81 12.30
N VAL A 49 26.00 15.52 13.45
CA VAL A 49 26.09 16.39 14.64
C VAL A 49 27.48 16.26 15.27
N LYS A 50 27.85 17.19 16.16
CA LYS A 50 29.20 17.27 16.77
C LYS A 50 29.71 16.01 17.49
N GLY A 51 28.85 15.05 17.77
CA GLY A 51 29.18 13.77 18.41
C GLY A 51 28.68 12.53 17.67
N GLY A 52 28.38 12.62 16.36
CA GLY A 52 27.97 11.46 15.56
C GLY A 52 26.89 11.76 14.51
N ARG A 53 25.95 10.83 14.33
CA ARG A 53 24.88 10.89 13.33
C ARG A 53 23.52 10.61 13.97
N ASN A 54 22.65 11.62 14.04
CA ASN A 54 21.26 11.43 14.42
C ASN A 54 20.50 10.78 13.27
N LEU A 55 20.00 9.56 13.51
CA LEU A 55 19.24 8.79 12.54
C LEU A 55 17.76 9.17 12.59
N SER A 56 17.07 9.00 11.47
CA SER A 56 15.61 9.07 11.36
C SER A 56 15.16 8.16 10.23
N PHE A 57 13.92 7.70 10.28
CA PHE A 57 13.31 6.91 9.20
C PHE A 57 12.30 7.76 8.44
N SER A 58 12.28 7.60 7.13
CA SER A 58 11.27 8.17 6.24
C SER A 58 10.61 7.05 5.45
N ALA A 59 9.29 6.99 5.49
CA ALA A 59 8.47 6.03 4.76
C ALA A 59 7.66 6.76 3.70
N MET A 60 7.68 6.26 2.46
CA MET A 60 6.68 6.61 1.44
C MET A 60 5.52 5.63 1.57
N MET A 61 4.36 6.13 2.00
CA MET A 61 3.13 5.36 2.14
C MET A 61 2.18 5.69 1.00
N VAL A 62 1.48 4.67 0.52
CA VAL A 62 0.29 4.79 -0.34
C VAL A 62 -0.89 4.21 0.45
N VAL A 63 -2.03 4.87 0.35
CA VAL A 63 -3.29 4.48 0.99
C VAL A 63 -4.40 4.60 -0.05
N GLY A 64 -5.37 3.68 -0.07
CA GLY A 64 -6.55 3.78 -0.93
C GLY A 64 -7.69 2.89 -0.46
N ASP A 65 -8.87 3.06 -1.04
CA ASP A 65 -10.11 2.39 -0.61
C ASP A 65 -10.57 1.28 -1.57
N TYR A 66 -9.72 0.87 -2.52
CA TYR A 66 -10.04 -0.02 -3.65
C TYR A 66 -11.25 0.43 -4.52
N ASN A 67 -11.82 1.61 -4.27
CA ASN A 67 -13.04 2.13 -4.89
C ASN A 67 -12.76 3.45 -5.62
N GLY A 68 -11.56 3.59 -6.20
CA GLY A 68 -11.18 4.77 -6.97
C GLY A 68 -10.75 5.98 -6.14
N ARG A 69 -10.41 5.86 -4.85
CA ARG A 69 -9.68 6.92 -4.13
C ARG A 69 -8.30 6.43 -3.70
N VAL A 70 -7.28 7.24 -3.98
CA VAL A 70 -5.90 6.91 -3.63
C VAL A 70 -5.14 8.17 -3.18
N GLY A 71 -4.36 8.04 -2.12
CA GLY A 71 -3.49 9.09 -1.59
C GLY A 71 -2.09 8.55 -1.33
N ALA A 72 -1.08 9.41 -1.43
CA ALA A 72 0.29 9.01 -1.10
C ALA A 72 1.08 10.12 -0.43
N ALA A 73 1.79 9.78 0.65
CA ALA A 73 2.50 10.75 1.47
C ALA A 73 3.83 10.23 2.02
N LEU A 74 4.64 11.19 2.48
CA LEU A 74 5.87 10.93 3.22
C LEU A 74 5.61 11.07 4.71
N GLY A 75 5.93 10.01 5.46
CA GLY A 75 6.12 10.05 6.90
C GLY A 75 7.60 10.18 7.25
N LYS A 76 7.92 10.86 8.36
CA LYS A 76 9.27 10.90 8.94
C LYS A 76 9.21 10.89 10.48
N ALA A 77 10.00 10.03 11.11
CA ALA A 77 10.11 9.92 12.56
C ALA A 77 11.47 9.37 13.01
N ALA A 78 11.67 9.24 14.32
CA ALA A 78 12.86 8.62 14.90
C ALA A 78 12.80 7.08 14.85
N SER A 79 11.61 6.49 14.96
CA SER A 79 11.35 5.05 14.80
C SER A 79 10.72 4.75 13.43
N VAL A 80 10.79 3.49 12.99
CA VAL A 80 10.09 3.00 11.79
C VAL A 80 8.56 3.03 11.95
N PRO A 81 7.95 2.43 13.01
CA PRO A 81 6.48 2.42 13.14
C PRO A 81 5.88 3.83 13.25
N ASP A 82 6.55 4.79 13.92
CA ASP A 82 6.08 6.18 13.92
C ASP A 82 6.18 6.85 12.55
N ALA A 83 7.14 6.45 11.72
CA ALA A 83 7.26 6.99 10.36
C ALA A 83 6.14 6.45 9.47
N VAL A 84 5.79 5.17 9.59
CA VAL A 84 4.65 4.54 8.90
C VAL A 84 3.33 5.18 9.34
N ARG A 85 3.06 5.24 10.65
CA ARG A 85 1.84 5.84 11.22
C ARG A 85 1.62 7.29 10.81
N LYS A 86 2.69 8.10 10.77
CA LYS A 86 2.63 9.48 10.24
C LYS A 86 2.45 9.53 8.73
N GLY A 87 3.01 8.57 8.00
CA GLY A 87 2.83 8.42 6.56
C GLY A 87 1.37 8.14 6.20
N ARG A 88 0.75 7.15 6.87
CA ARG A 88 -0.67 6.81 6.77
C ARG A 88 -1.56 8.03 6.97
N GLN A 89 -1.47 8.68 8.14
CA GLN A 89 -2.31 9.85 8.47
C GLN A 89 -2.13 11.03 7.48
N ASN A 90 -0.95 11.17 6.87
CA ASN A 90 -0.74 12.19 5.84
C ASN A 90 -1.31 11.77 4.48
N ALA A 91 -1.32 10.48 4.14
CA ALA A 91 -1.85 9.95 2.89
C ALA A 91 -3.39 9.96 2.86
N GLU A 92 -4.03 9.61 3.98
CA GLU A 92 -5.50 9.71 4.17
C GLU A 92 -6.03 11.13 3.89
N ARG A 93 -5.28 12.15 4.30
CA ARG A 93 -5.61 13.57 4.07
C ARG A 93 -5.36 14.04 2.64
N ALA A 94 -4.69 13.23 1.83
CA ALA A 94 -4.24 13.53 0.48
C ALA A 94 -4.79 12.51 -0.54
N MET A 95 -5.96 11.94 -0.25
CA MET A 95 -6.67 11.07 -1.20
C MET A 95 -7.29 11.90 -2.33
N GLU A 96 -6.96 11.52 -3.56
CA GLU A 96 -7.54 12.06 -4.79
C GLU A 96 -8.49 11.01 -5.42
N PRO A 97 -9.62 11.43 -6.02
CA PRO A 97 -10.47 10.53 -6.80
C PRO A 97 -9.84 10.19 -8.15
N VAL A 98 -10.01 8.94 -8.57
CA VAL A 98 -9.48 8.35 -9.80
C VAL A 98 -10.63 7.87 -10.66
N THR A 99 -10.62 8.26 -11.94
CA THR A 99 -11.59 7.73 -12.90
C THR A 99 -11.18 6.34 -13.37
N THR A 100 -11.99 5.34 -13.06
CA THR A 100 -11.86 3.96 -13.54
C THR A 100 -13.05 3.59 -14.44
N LEU A 101 -12.87 2.61 -15.32
CA LEU A 101 -13.93 2.08 -16.18
C LEU A 101 -13.75 0.57 -16.29
N GLY A 102 -14.72 -0.20 -15.77
CA GLY A 102 -14.70 -1.67 -15.85
C GLY A 102 -13.44 -2.33 -15.29
N GLY A 103 -12.84 -1.79 -14.23
CA GLY A 103 -11.60 -2.31 -13.63
C GLY A 103 -10.30 -1.86 -14.32
N THR A 104 -10.37 -1.12 -15.42
CA THR A 104 -9.21 -0.54 -16.13
C THR A 104 -9.27 0.99 -16.22
N ILE A 105 -8.30 1.58 -16.90
CA ILE A 105 -8.15 3.02 -17.15
C ILE A 105 -8.88 3.40 -18.46
N PRO A 106 -9.56 4.56 -18.56
CA PRO A 106 -10.30 4.93 -19.78
C PRO A 106 -9.48 5.17 -21.06
N HIS A 107 -8.25 5.68 -20.95
CA HIS A 107 -7.37 5.98 -22.09
C HIS A 107 -5.89 6.01 -21.66
N GLU A 108 -4.96 5.93 -22.63
CA GLU A 108 -3.53 6.03 -22.32
C GLU A 108 -3.14 7.41 -21.80
N VAL A 109 -2.26 7.46 -20.79
CA VAL A 109 -1.76 8.73 -20.21
C VAL A 109 -0.27 8.69 -20.00
N PHE A 110 0.39 9.77 -20.43
CA PHE A 110 1.79 10.03 -20.16
C PHE A 110 1.95 11.21 -19.19
N ALA A 111 2.55 10.97 -18.03
CA ALA A 111 2.78 12.01 -17.01
C ALA A 111 4.24 12.09 -16.60
N LYS A 112 4.72 13.33 -16.35
CA LYS A 112 6.05 13.63 -15.81
C LYS A 112 5.94 14.33 -14.45
N TYR A 113 6.71 13.85 -13.49
CA TYR A 113 6.98 14.52 -12.21
C TYR A 113 8.48 14.47 -11.87
N GLY A 114 9.12 15.63 -11.83
CA GLY A 114 10.58 15.74 -11.67
C GLY A 114 11.31 14.98 -12.80
N SER A 115 12.18 14.05 -12.42
CA SER A 115 12.94 13.19 -13.33
C SER A 115 12.21 11.90 -13.75
N ALA A 116 11.08 11.56 -13.11
CA ALA A 116 10.31 10.36 -13.44
C ALA A 116 9.25 10.68 -14.50
N LYS A 117 9.11 9.80 -15.50
CA LYS A 117 8.02 9.80 -16.47
C LYS A 117 7.31 8.45 -16.38
N VAL A 118 5.98 8.45 -16.38
CA VAL A 118 5.14 7.24 -16.31
C VAL A 118 4.19 7.24 -17.49
N LEU A 119 4.16 6.13 -18.22
CA LEU A 119 3.15 5.81 -19.21
C LEU A 119 2.22 4.76 -18.61
N LEU A 120 0.92 5.03 -18.64
CA LEU A 120 -0.15 4.08 -18.32
C LEU A 120 -0.93 3.80 -19.60
N LEU A 121 -1.17 2.51 -19.90
CA LEU A 121 -2.01 2.08 -21.01
C LEU A 121 -3.18 1.24 -20.47
N PRO A 122 -4.38 1.37 -21.04
CA PRO A 122 -5.49 0.46 -20.75
C PRO A 122 -5.13 -0.97 -21.15
N ALA A 123 -5.70 -1.94 -20.45
CA ALA A 123 -5.46 -3.36 -20.70
C ALA A 123 -6.78 -4.11 -20.92
N LYS A 124 -6.69 -5.35 -21.44
CA LYS A 124 -7.85 -6.24 -21.54
C LYS A 124 -8.16 -6.84 -20.16
N PRO A 125 -9.42 -7.16 -19.84
CA PRO A 125 -9.77 -7.82 -18.59
C PRO A 125 -8.98 -9.12 -18.41
N GLY A 126 -8.41 -9.32 -17.22
CA GLY A 126 -7.58 -10.50 -16.90
C GLY A 126 -6.10 -10.41 -17.29
N THR A 127 -5.61 -9.21 -17.65
CA THR A 127 -4.17 -8.93 -17.85
C THR A 127 -3.43 -8.77 -16.51
N GLY A 128 -4.12 -8.29 -15.48
CA GLY A 128 -3.56 -7.91 -14.19
C GLY A 128 -2.77 -6.60 -14.22
N VAL A 129 -2.17 -6.26 -13.07
CA VAL A 129 -1.35 -5.04 -12.89
C VAL A 129 0.10 -5.30 -13.28
N ILE A 130 0.46 -4.98 -14.53
CA ILE A 130 1.85 -5.02 -15.01
C ILE A 130 2.50 -3.65 -14.77
N ALA A 131 3.06 -3.50 -13.58
CA ALA A 131 3.64 -2.24 -13.12
C ALA A 131 4.88 -2.40 -12.23
N GLY A 132 5.82 -1.46 -12.35
CA GLY A 132 6.96 -1.36 -11.44
C GLY A 132 6.51 -0.97 -10.03
N GLY A 133 7.18 -1.46 -8.98
CA GLY A 133 6.65 -1.48 -7.60
C GLY A 133 6.08 -0.16 -7.04
N GLY A 134 6.66 1.00 -7.41
CA GLY A 134 6.13 2.31 -7.01
C GLY A 134 4.85 2.74 -7.74
N VAL A 135 4.68 2.31 -9.00
CA VAL A 135 3.44 2.51 -9.77
C VAL A 135 2.40 1.49 -9.31
N ARG A 136 2.80 0.22 -9.16
CA ARG A 136 1.96 -0.91 -8.75
C ARG A 136 1.21 -0.65 -7.45
N ALA A 137 1.90 -0.17 -6.42
CA ALA A 137 1.29 0.16 -5.14
C ALA A 137 0.18 1.22 -5.22
N VAL A 138 0.23 2.13 -6.21
CA VAL A 138 -0.80 3.17 -6.44
C VAL A 138 -1.98 2.59 -7.24
N ILE A 139 -1.70 1.80 -8.26
CA ILE A 139 -2.73 1.17 -9.11
C ILE A 139 -3.57 0.16 -8.29
N GLU A 140 -2.92 -0.68 -7.49
CA GLU A 140 -3.59 -1.62 -6.59
C GLU A 140 -4.47 -0.86 -5.58
N ALA A 141 -3.92 0.14 -4.87
CA ALA A 141 -4.67 0.94 -3.89
C ALA A 141 -5.87 1.70 -4.49
N ALA A 142 -5.80 2.06 -5.78
CA ALA A 142 -6.88 2.73 -6.49
C ALA A 142 -8.02 1.79 -6.94
N GLY A 143 -7.91 0.47 -6.78
CA GLY A 143 -8.94 -0.48 -7.23
C GLY A 143 -8.81 -0.91 -8.69
N ILE A 144 -7.69 -0.61 -9.35
CA ILE A 144 -7.52 -0.90 -10.77
C ILE A 144 -6.88 -2.28 -10.92
N GLN A 145 -7.56 -3.18 -11.64
CA GLN A 145 -7.19 -4.59 -11.79
C GLN A 145 -6.28 -4.81 -13.00
N ASP A 146 -6.57 -4.14 -14.13
CA ASP A 146 -5.96 -4.42 -15.42
C ASP A 146 -5.30 -3.17 -16.02
N VAL A 147 -3.97 -3.05 -15.90
CA VAL A 147 -3.17 -1.94 -16.49
C VAL A 147 -1.79 -2.41 -16.91
N LEU A 148 -1.37 -1.94 -18.09
CA LEU A 148 0.03 -1.98 -18.52
C LEU A 148 0.71 -0.64 -18.20
N SER A 149 1.92 -0.66 -17.65
CA SER A 149 2.67 0.57 -17.41
C SER A 149 4.16 0.45 -17.67
N LYS A 150 4.77 1.57 -18.09
CA LYS A 150 6.22 1.71 -18.23
C LYS A 150 6.69 3.01 -17.59
N THR A 151 7.77 2.92 -16.83
CA THR A 151 8.47 4.08 -16.28
C THR A 151 9.71 4.40 -17.11
N TYR A 152 9.93 5.68 -17.41
CA TYR A 152 11.10 6.19 -18.12
C TYR A 152 11.83 7.25 -17.30
N GLY A 153 13.15 7.34 -17.47
CA GLY A 153 13.99 8.28 -16.72
C GLY A 153 14.28 7.81 -15.30
N GLY A 154 14.06 8.69 -14.31
CA GLY A 154 14.47 8.45 -12.92
C GLY A 154 13.64 7.40 -12.19
N SER A 155 14.30 6.37 -11.65
CA SER A 155 13.69 5.26 -10.89
C SER A 155 13.40 5.56 -9.41
N ASN A 156 13.47 6.83 -8.96
CA ASN A 156 13.25 7.19 -7.55
C ASN A 156 11.77 7.01 -7.15
N PRO A 157 11.44 6.09 -6.19
CA PRO A 157 10.06 5.77 -5.84
C PRO A 157 9.17 6.95 -5.45
N VAL A 158 9.72 8.02 -4.85
CA VAL A 158 8.93 9.21 -4.47
C VAL A 158 8.47 9.99 -5.71
N ASN A 159 9.33 10.09 -6.73
CA ASN A 159 8.99 10.75 -7.98
C ASN A 159 8.07 9.87 -8.83
N THR A 160 8.30 8.54 -8.83
CA THR A 160 7.44 7.57 -9.53
C THR A 160 6.02 7.61 -9.00
N VAL A 161 5.80 7.49 -7.69
CA VAL A 161 4.45 7.55 -7.07
C VAL A 161 3.75 8.87 -7.39
N ARG A 162 4.44 10.01 -7.28
CA ARG A 162 3.86 11.32 -7.61
C ARG A 162 3.59 11.52 -9.11
N ALA A 163 4.38 10.91 -9.98
CA ALA A 163 4.11 10.87 -11.41
C ALA A 163 2.87 10.01 -11.72
N THR A 164 2.69 8.88 -11.03
CA THR A 164 1.49 8.03 -11.15
C THR A 164 0.24 8.75 -10.66
N LEU A 165 0.26 9.38 -9.48
CA LEU A 165 -0.88 10.19 -9.02
C LEU A 165 -1.27 11.23 -10.06
N LYS A 166 -0.30 12.03 -10.54
CA LYS A 166 -0.53 13.01 -11.61
C LYS A 166 -1.05 12.39 -12.92
N ALA A 167 -0.68 11.15 -13.26
CA ALA A 167 -1.25 10.45 -14.42
C ALA A 167 -2.73 10.12 -14.19
N LEU A 168 -3.09 9.68 -12.98
CA LEU A 168 -4.47 9.37 -12.62
C LEU A 168 -5.34 10.64 -12.54
N SER A 169 -4.84 11.76 -12.00
CA SER A 169 -5.58 13.05 -12.00
C SER A 169 -5.72 13.69 -13.40
N LEU A 170 -5.00 13.20 -14.42
CA LEU A 170 -5.17 13.60 -15.82
C LEU A 170 -6.23 12.78 -16.56
N LEU A 171 -6.71 11.69 -15.95
CA LEU A 171 -7.78 10.88 -16.53
C LEU A 171 -9.10 11.65 -16.57
N LYS A 172 -9.93 11.21 -17.50
CA LYS A 172 -11.21 11.83 -17.85
C LYS A 172 -12.22 10.73 -18.05
N ASP A 173 -13.40 10.92 -17.46
CA ASP A 173 -14.54 10.06 -17.72
C ASP A 173 -15.02 10.27 -19.17
N PRO A 174 -15.08 9.20 -20.00
CA PRO A 174 -15.55 9.30 -21.37
C PRO A 174 -17.03 9.74 -21.45
N GLN A 175 -17.88 9.42 -20.45
CA GLN A 175 -19.27 9.87 -20.47
C GLN A 175 -19.36 11.38 -20.25
N ARG A 176 -18.70 11.90 -19.21
CA ARG A 176 -18.60 13.34 -18.94
C ARG A 176 -17.97 14.14 -20.09
N GLU A 177 -16.88 13.65 -20.69
CA GLU A 177 -16.28 14.33 -21.85
C GLU A 177 -17.17 14.25 -23.11
N ARG A 178 -17.94 13.17 -23.29
CA ARG A 178 -18.92 13.07 -24.39
C ARG A 178 -20.07 14.05 -24.19
N ALA A 179 -20.66 14.13 -22.99
CA ALA A 179 -21.71 15.09 -22.66
C ALA A 179 -21.24 16.54 -22.92
N ARG A 180 -20.02 16.86 -22.46
CA ARG A 180 -19.36 18.15 -22.67
C ARG A 180 -19.18 18.53 -24.14
N ARG A 181 -18.72 17.58 -24.98
CA ARG A 181 -18.57 17.79 -26.43
C ARG A 181 -19.91 17.98 -27.14
N LEU A 182 -20.98 17.35 -26.65
CA LEU A 182 -22.34 17.45 -27.19
C LEU A 182 -23.13 18.66 -26.65
N GLY A 183 -22.55 19.45 -25.72
CA GLY A 183 -23.22 20.60 -25.11
C GLY A 183 -24.35 20.23 -24.13
N LEU A 184 -24.41 18.96 -23.70
CA LEU A 184 -25.48 18.43 -22.83
C LEU A 184 -25.26 18.73 -21.33
N ASP A 185 -24.17 19.44 -20.99
CA ASP A 185 -23.75 19.81 -19.63
C ASP A 185 -24.79 20.60 -18.79
N ARG A 186 -25.93 21.01 -19.39
CA ARG A 186 -26.95 21.84 -18.73
C ARG A 186 -28.01 21.06 -17.95
N ILE A 187 -28.08 19.73 -18.06
CA ILE A 187 -29.20 18.95 -17.48
C ILE A 187 -28.76 18.01 -16.35
N HIS A 188 -27.48 17.63 -16.26
CA HIS A 188 -27.02 16.69 -15.24
C HIS A 188 -25.91 17.29 -14.37
N THR A 189 -26.32 17.86 -13.23
CA THR A 189 -25.50 17.70 -12.03
C THR A 189 -25.78 16.29 -11.52
N PRO A 190 -24.87 15.31 -11.68
CA PRO A 190 -24.95 14.11 -10.87
C PRO A 190 -24.71 14.56 -9.44
N GLU A 191 -25.79 14.68 -8.69
CA GLU A 191 -25.76 14.61 -7.24
C GLU A 191 -24.91 13.39 -6.86
N VAL A 192 -23.94 13.58 -5.96
CA VAL A 192 -23.15 12.46 -5.46
C VAL A 192 -24.07 11.68 -4.53
N THR A 193 -24.81 10.74 -5.10
CA THR A 193 -25.65 9.80 -4.36
C THR A 193 -24.71 8.97 -3.48
N ALA A 194 -24.53 9.41 -2.24
CA ALA A 194 -24.23 8.49 -1.16
C ALA A 194 -25.35 7.45 -1.18
N PRO A 195 -25.06 6.14 -1.18
CA PRO A 195 -26.10 5.15 -1.12
C PRO A 195 -26.85 5.32 0.21
N GLU A 196 -28.11 5.76 0.13
CA GLU A 196 -29.05 5.64 1.24
C GLU A 196 -29.22 4.15 1.52
N VAL A 197 -28.65 3.71 2.66
CA VAL A 197 -28.93 2.41 3.22
C VAL A 197 -30.25 2.54 3.96
N GLU A 198 -31.35 2.18 3.29
CA GLU A 198 -32.65 1.95 3.91
C GLU A 198 -32.47 1.01 5.13
N PRO A 199 -32.86 1.43 6.35
CA PRO A 199 -32.73 0.59 7.53
C PRO A 199 -33.84 -0.47 7.52
N VAL A 200 -33.50 -1.71 7.19
CA VAL A 200 -34.41 -2.86 7.34
C VAL A 200 -34.57 -3.18 8.83
N GLU A 201 -35.56 -2.55 9.47
CA GLU A 201 -35.94 -2.86 10.84
C GLU A 201 -36.63 -4.24 10.96
N ALA A 202 -36.22 -4.97 11.99
CA ALA A 202 -37.00 -5.93 12.78
C ALA A 202 -38.15 -6.73 12.11
N ALA A 203 -37.89 -8.01 11.85
CA ALA A 203 -38.90 -9.06 11.91
C ALA A 203 -38.37 -10.25 12.74
N SER A 204 -38.56 -10.18 14.05
CA SER A 204 -38.34 -11.31 14.97
C SER A 204 -39.56 -12.23 14.94
N THR A 205 -39.34 -13.53 14.77
CA THR A 205 -40.24 -14.58 15.27
C THR A 205 -39.41 -15.74 15.80
N GLU A 206 -39.53 -15.99 17.10
CA GLU A 206 -38.87 -17.05 17.86
C GLU A 206 -39.52 -18.43 17.67
N ALA A 207 -38.76 -19.48 18.04
CA ALA A 207 -39.23 -20.74 18.64
C ALA A 207 -40.05 -21.71 17.76
N GLU A 208 -40.00 -23.05 17.93
CA GLU A 208 -39.35 -23.95 18.92
C GLU A 208 -39.02 -25.32 18.25
N PRO A 209 -38.30 -26.26 18.92
CA PRO A 209 -37.60 -27.40 18.28
C PRO A 209 -38.33 -28.77 18.38
N VAL A 210 -37.87 -29.77 17.61
CA VAL A 210 -38.17 -31.21 17.85
C VAL A 210 -36.94 -32.09 17.56
N GLU A 211 -36.84 -33.19 18.32
CA GLU A 211 -35.74 -34.14 18.52
C GLU A 211 -35.96 -35.47 17.74
N VAL A 212 -35.13 -36.50 17.98
CA VAL A 212 -35.42 -37.98 17.86
C VAL A 212 -34.89 -38.78 16.63
N THR A 213 -33.72 -39.41 16.85
CA THR A 213 -33.27 -40.82 16.61
C THR A 213 -33.44 -41.64 15.30
N GLU A 214 -32.31 -42.27 14.91
CA GLU A 214 -32.06 -43.72 14.61
C GLU A 214 -32.86 -44.56 13.58
N ALA A 215 -32.12 -45.18 12.64
CA ALA A 215 -32.19 -46.57 12.10
C ALA A 215 -31.62 -46.59 10.65
N SER A 216 -30.53 -47.25 10.25
CA SER A 216 -30.05 -48.65 10.37
C SER A 216 -30.42 -49.56 9.17
N THR A 217 -29.43 -49.86 8.32
CA THR A 217 -29.12 -51.12 7.58
C THR A 217 -27.78 -50.84 6.84
N GLU A 218 -26.62 -51.42 7.19
CA GLU A 218 -26.14 -52.81 6.98
C GLU A 218 -26.03 -53.17 5.47
N THR A 219 -24.98 -53.84 4.94
CA THR A 219 -24.33 -55.08 5.43
C THR A 219 -22.92 -55.37 4.82
N SER A 220 -21.98 -55.86 5.66
CA SER A 220 -20.78 -56.74 5.41
C SER A 220 -19.66 -56.37 4.40
N THR A 221 -18.36 -56.51 4.77
CA THR A 221 -17.70 -57.82 5.02
C THR A 221 -16.42 -57.72 5.90
N GLU A 222 -16.18 -58.73 6.76
CA GLU A 222 -15.05 -58.92 7.72
C GLU A 222 -13.70 -59.33 7.02
N VAL A 223 -12.47 -59.16 7.54
CA VAL A 223 -11.85 -59.34 8.90
C VAL A 223 -11.71 -60.85 9.26
N PRO A 224 -10.74 -61.35 10.09
CA PRO A 224 -9.57 -60.75 10.79
C PRO A 224 -8.26 -60.83 9.96
N ALA A 225 -6.98 -60.90 10.43
CA ALA A 225 -6.30 -61.17 11.72
C ALA A 225 -4.79 -60.77 11.63
N ASP A 226 -3.95 -60.63 12.68
CA ASP A 226 -4.15 -60.43 14.14
C ASP A 226 -2.83 -60.03 14.88
N ASP A 227 -2.93 -59.78 16.19
CA ASP A 227 -1.91 -59.72 17.28
C ASP A 227 -0.77 -58.66 17.35
N ALA A 228 -0.53 -58.26 18.60
CA ALA A 228 0.32 -57.18 19.08
C ALA A 228 1.83 -57.50 19.21
N ASN A 229 2.70 -56.46 19.21
CA ASN A 229 3.45 -56.06 20.41
C ASN A 229 4.08 -54.65 20.26
N ALA A 230 4.55 -54.08 21.36
CA ALA A 230 5.10 -52.72 21.48
C ALA A 230 6.65 -52.67 21.42
N GLU A 231 7.18 -51.43 21.54
CA GLU A 231 8.58 -51.08 21.87
C GLU A 231 9.67 -51.34 20.79
N THR A 232 10.83 -50.67 20.74
CA THR A 232 11.28 -49.32 21.18
C THR A 232 12.63 -49.03 20.47
N SER A 233 12.82 -47.80 19.99
CA SER A 233 14.07 -47.11 19.53
C SER A 233 15.35 -47.88 19.10
N GLU A 234 15.78 -47.63 17.85
CA GLU A 234 17.14 -47.21 17.42
C GLU A 234 18.40 -48.08 17.73
N PRO A 235 19.58 -47.79 17.13
CA PRO A 235 19.91 -47.77 15.70
C PRO A 235 21.21 -48.59 15.41
N VAL A 236 21.88 -48.33 14.26
CA VAL A 236 23.33 -48.46 13.94
C VAL A 236 23.66 -49.24 12.64
N SER A 237 24.30 -48.50 11.72
CA SER A 237 25.10 -48.80 10.51
C SER A 237 25.29 -50.24 9.97
N GLU A 238 25.29 -50.33 8.62
CA GLU A 238 26.42 -50.92 7.88
C GLU A 238 26.58 -50.28 6.48
N GLU A 239 27.81 -50.24 5.93
CA GLU A 239 28.16 -49.61 4.66
C GLU A 239 28.13 -50.61 3.48
N VAL A 240 27.75 -50.17 2.27
CA VAL A 240 28.36 -50.67 1.02
C VAL A 240 28.48 -49.53 -0.01
N SER A 241 29.62 -49.50 -0.70
CA SER A 241 30.08 -48.55 -1.72
C SER A 241 29.23 -48.48 -3.00
N GLY A 242 29.24 -47.31 -3.66
CA GLY A 242 28.62 -47.06 -4.96
C GLY A 242 29.10 -45.76 -5.61
N GLU A 243 30.15 -45.86 -6.41
CA GLU A 243 30.96 -44.81 -7.06
C GLU A 243 30.19 -43.64 -7.73
N VAL A 244 30.64 -42.39 -7.47
CA VAL A 244 30.15 -41.16 -8.10
C VAL A 244 31.02 -40.77 -9.30
N VAL A 245 30.45 -40.82 -10.51
CA VAL A 245 31.09 -40.30 -11.74
C VAL A 245 30.63 -38.87 -12.00
N ALA A 246 31.54 -37.91 -11.83
CA ALA A 246 31.32 -36.50 -12.13
C ALA A 246 31.61 -36.20 -13.61
N THR A 247 30.57 -36.02 -14.42
CA THR A 247 30.71 -35.48 -15.78
C THR A 247 30.66 -33.96 -15.73
N THR A 248 31.81 -33.30 -15.92
CA THR A 248 31.91 -31.85 -16.09
C THR A 248 31.52 -31.44 -17.51
N GLU A 249 30.56 -30.53 -17.65
CA GLU A 249 30.28 -29.86 -18.93
C GLU A 249 31.39 -28.85 -19.27
N PRO A 250 31.95 -28.86 -20.51
CA PRO A 250 32.93 -27.87 -20.92
C PRO A 250 32.27 -26.53 -21.27
N VAL A 251 32.78 -25.46 -20.66
CA VAL A 251 32.43 -24.08 -21.03
C VAL A 251 32.90 -23.78 -22.45
N VAL A 252 32.00 -23.35 -23.32
CA VAL A 252 32.34 -22.90 -24.69
C VAL A 252 32.67 -21.42 -24.66
N ASP A 253 33.92 -21.08 -24.99
CA ASP A 253 34.37 -19.70 -25.11
C ASP A 253 33.67 -18.97 -26.26
N VAL A 254 33.19 -17.74 -25.99
CA VAL A 254 32.64 -16.85 -27.01
C VAL A 254 33.73 -15.85 -27.39
N PRO A 255 34.27 -15.88 -28.63
CA PRO A 255 35.27 -14.90 -29.05
C PRO A 255 34.63 -13.51 -29.08
N THR A 256 35.22 -12.58 -28.33
CA THR A 256 34.85 -11.16 -28.37
C THR A 256 35.33 -10.58 -29.69
N ALA A 257 34.41 -10.12 -30.53
CA ALA A 257 34.76 -9.38 -31.74
C ALA A 257 35.19 -7.96 -31.36
N GLU A 258 36.48 -7.67 -31.48
CA GLU A 258 37.00 -6.31 -31.47
C GLU A 258 36.67 -5.65 -32.82
N ASP A 259 35.69 -4.75 -32.81
CA ASP A 259 35.20 -4.07 -34.02
C ASP A 259 36.04 -2.81 -34.27
N GLU A 260 37.16 -2.96 -34.99
CA GLU A 260 37.94 -1.81 -35.47
C GLU A 260 37.17 -1.05 -36.55
N SER A 261 36.54 0.06 -36.17
CA SER A 261 36.11 1.10 -37.12
C SER A 261 36.12 2.50 -36.51
N GLU A 262 37.31 3.02 -36.18
CA GLU A 262 37.52 4.46 -36.10
C GLU A 262 37.33 5.08 -37.50
N ASN A 263 36.10 5.44 -37.83
CA ASN A 263 35.76 6.03 -39.11
C ASN A 263 36.29 7.47 -39.19
N SER A 264 37.07 7.76 -40.23
CA SER A 264 37.63 9.10 -40.48
C SER A 264 36.56 10.05 -41.03
N SER A 265 36.39 11.23 -40.41
CA SER A 265 36.09 12.55 -41.04
C SER A 265 35.84 13.62 -39.97
#